data_AF-A0A8T8CWD7-F1
#
_entry.id   AF-A0A8T8CWD7-F1
#
_cell.length_a   1.000
_cell.length_b   1.000
_cell.length_c   1.000
_cell.angle_alpha   90.00
_cell.angle_beta   90.00
_cell.angle_gamma   90.00
#
_symmetry.space_group_name_H-M   'P 1'
#
loop_
_entity.id
_entity.type
_entity.pdbx_description
1 polymer ?
#
loop_
_entity_poly.entity_id
_entity_poly.type
_entity_poly.pdbx_seq_one_letter_code
_entity_poly.pdbx_strand_id
1 'polypeptide(L)' 'MVRTAPISFRIEQGLKNALEEAAKDDMRSVSSMVEKILTTYLREKGYLPKGAAE' A
#
# COMPACT_ATOMS: atom_id res chain seq x y z
N MET A 1 -0.92 16.72 12.25
CA MET A 1 -1.88 15.62 11.95
C MET A 1 -2.03 15.56 10.45
N VAL A 2 -1.35 14.62 9.79
CA VAL A 2 -1.45 14.45 8.33
C VAL A 2 -2.88 14.04 8.00
N ARG A 3 -3.58 14.80 7.16
CA ARG A 3 -4.93 14.45 6.71
C ARG A 3 -4.81 13.24 5.79
N THR A 4 -5.01 12.05 6.34
CA THR A 4 -5.05 10.82 5.55
C THR A 4 -6.35 10.78 4.76
N ALA A 5 -6.27 10.77 3.43
CA ALA A 5 -7.44 10.55 2.58
C ALA A 5 -7.77 9.04 2.55
N PRO A 6 -8.94 8.60 3.05
CA PRO A 6 -9.28 7.18 3.03
C PRO A 6 -9.50 6.70 1.60
N ILE A 7 -8.90 5.56 1.25
CA ILE A 7 -9.11 4.90 -0.04
C ILE A 7 -9.83 3.57 0.21
N SER A 8 -10.99 3.39 -0.43
CA SER A 8 -11.82 2.18 -0.31
C SER A 8 -11.71 1.34 -1.58
N PHE A 9 -11.29 0.09 -1.47
CA PHE A 9 -11.21 -0.85 -2.59
C PHE A 9 -12.20 -2.01 -2.41
N ARG A 10 -12.75 -2.49 -3.53
CA ARG A 10 -13.29 -3.85 -3.62
C ARG A 10 -12.31 -4.69 -4.40
N ILE A 11 -11.83 -5.76 -3.78
CA ILE A 11 -10.88 -6.70 -4.38
C ILE A 11 -11.43 -8.12 -4.23
N GLU A 12 -11.00 -9.00 -5.10
CA GLU A 12 -11.32 -10.42 -4.99
C GLU A 12 -10.73 -11.03 -3.72
N GLN A 13 -11.41 -12.06 -3.18
CA GLN A 13 -10.98 -12.70 -1.94
C GLN A 13 -9.59 -13.32 -2.05
N GLY A 14 -9.25 -13.91 -3.20
CA GLY A 14 -7.92 -14.48 -3.44
C GLY A 14 -6.82 -13.42 -3.32
N LEU A 15 -7.06 -12.21 -3.83
CA LEU A 15 -6.11 -11.11 -3.73
C LEU A 15 -5.97 -10.61 -2.29
N LYS A 16 -7.09 -10.51 -1.55
CA LYS A 16 -7.07 -10.13 -0.13
C LYS A 16 -6.24 -11.12 0.69
N ASN A 17 -6.42 -12.42 0.48
CA ASN A 17 -5.70 -13.44 1.22
C ASN A 17 -4.19 -13.38 0.95
N ALA A 18 -3.79 -13.28 -0.33
CA ALA A 18 -2.38 -13.15 -0.70
C ALA A 18 -1.74 -11.89 -0.11
N LEU A 19 -2.48 -10.77 -0.08
CA LEU A 19 -2.02 -9.53 0.54
C LEU A 19 -1.87 -9.67 2.06
N GLU A 20 -2.78 -10.38 2.73
CA GLU A 20 -2.69 -10.68 4.17
C GLU A 20 -1.50 -11.57 4.50
N GLU A 21 -1.20 -12.56 3.67
CA GLU A 21 0.00 -13.41 3.84
C GLU A 21 1.29 -12.61 3.65
N ALA A 22 1.39 -11.83 2.57
CA ALA A 22 2.55 -10.98 2.34
C ALA A 22 2.76 -9.95 3.47
N ALA A 23 1.67 -9.37 4.00
CA ALA A 23 1.73 -8.44 5.12
C ALA A 23 2.27 -9.12 6.40
N LYS A 24 1.82 -10.34 6.69
CA LYS A 24 2.33 -11.14 7.81
C LYS A 24 3.82 -11.45 7.67
N ASP A 25 4.26 -11.82 6.47
CA ASP A 25 5.66 -12.16 6.19
C ASP A 25 6.59 -10.95 6.40
N ASP A 26 6.17 -9.75 5.99
CA ASP A 26 6.93 -8.48 6.17
C ASP A 26 6.78 -7.91 7.60
N MET A 27 6.05 -8.59 8.51
CA MET A 27 5.68 -8.14 9.86
C MET A 27 4.98 -6.77 9.89
N ARG A 28 4.10 -6.50 8.92
CA ARG A 28 3.36 -5.23 8.79
C ARG A 28 1.85 -5.45 8.73
N SER A 29 1.11 -4.38 9.01
CA SER A 29 -0.33 -4.35 8.74
C SER A 29 -0.60 -4.36 7.24
N VAL A 30 -1.73 -4.93 6.85
CA VAL A 30 -2.23 -4.92 5.44
C VAL A 30 -2.22 -3.51 4.86
N SER A 31 -2.69 -2.52 5.62
CA SER A 31 -2.71 -1.11 5.18
C SER A 31 -1.31 -0.58 4.86
N SER A 32 -0.32 -0.86 5.70
CA SER A 32 1.08 -0.44 5.49
C SER A 32 1.73 -1.19 4.33
N MET A 33 1.35 -2.44 4.10
CA MET A 33 1.78 -3.20 2.93
C MET A 33 1.21 -2.58 1.64
N VAL A 34 -0.08 -2.25 1.62
CA VAL A 34 -0.73 -1.55 0.50
C VAL A 34 -0.05 -0.21 0.22
N GLU A 35 0.23 0.57 1.26
CA GLU A 35 0.94 1.85 1.11
C GLU A 35 2.34 1.68 0.52
N LYS A 36 3.10 0.67 0.98
CA LYS A 36 4.43 0.33 0.43
C LYS A 36 4.35 -0.04 -1.04
N ILE A 37 3.40 -0.90 -1.42
CA ILE A 37 3.20 -1.34 -2.81
C ILE A 37 2.81 -0.16 -3.69
N LEU A 38 1.82 0.64 -3.28
CA LEU A 38 1.37 1.81 -4.02
C LEU A 38 2.48 2.85 -4.17
N THR A 39 3.19 3.17 -3.09
CA THR A 39 4.30 4.13 -3.10
C THR A 39 5.40 3.67 -4.04
N THR A 40 5.76 2.38 -3.99
CA THR A 40 6.78 1.80 -4.87
C THR A 40 6.34 1.90 -6.32
N TYR A 41 5.14 1.40 -6.65
CA TYR A 41 4.59 1.43 -7.99
C TYR A 41 4.51 2.86 -8.57
N LEU A 42 4.02 3.83 -7.78
CA LEU A 42 3.88 5.22 -8.22
C LEU A 42 5.26 5.90 -8.39
N ARG A 43 6.24 5.58 -7.54
CA ARG A 43 7.62 6.09 -7.70
C ARG A 43 8.29 5.51 -8.95
N GLU A 44 8.18 4.21 -9.17
CA GLU A 44 8.77 3.54 -10.34
C GLU A 44 8.18 4.06 -11.65
N LYS A 45 6.90 4.43 -11.65
CA LYS A 45 6.23 5.04 -12.80
C LYS A 45 6.42 6.56 -12.92
N GLY A 46 7.09 7.19 -11.96
CA GLY A 46 7.31 8.64 -11.94
C GLY A 46 6.10 9.49 -11.53
N TYR A 47 5.02 8.87 -11.03
CA TYR A 47 3.83 9.59 -10.55
C TYR A 47 4.00 10.19 -9.15
N LEU A 48 4.91 9.62 -8.34
CA LEU A 48 5.22 10.13 -7.01
C LEU A 48 6.71 10.52 -6.94
N PRO A 49 7.03 11.81 -6.67
CA PRO A 49 8.43 12.22 -6.49
C PRO A 49 9.02 11.59 -5.23
N LYS A 50 10.34 11.34 -5.24
CA LYS A 50 11.05 10.53 -4.22
C LYS A 50 11.07 11.13 -2.78
N GLY A 51 10.33 12.20 -2.50
CA GLY A 51 10.28 12.86 -1.17
C GLY A 51 8.90 13.40 -0.77
N ALA A 52 7.80 12.98 -1.40
CA ALA A 52 6.44 13.46 -1.08
C ALA A 52 5.67 12.60 -0.06
N ALA A 53 6.30 11.57 0.48
CA ALA A 53 5.72 10.69 1.51
C ALA A 53 6.51 10.84 2.81
N GLU A 54 6.58 12.07 3.33
CA GLU A 54 7.07 12.41 4.67
C GLU A 54 6.18 13.51 5.27
#